data_AF-A0A0D5MAK1-F1
#
_entry.id   AF-A0A0D5MAK1-F1
#
_cell.length_a   1.000
_cell.length_b   1.000
_cell.length_c   1.000
_cell.angle_alpha   90.00
_cell.angle_beta   90.00
_cell.angle_gamma   90.00
#
_symmetry.space_group_name_H-M   'P 1'
#
loop_
_entity.id
_entity.type
_entity.pdbx_description
1 polymer ?
#
loop_
_entity_poly.entity_id
_entity_poly.type
_entity_poly.pdbx_seq_one_letter_code
_entity_poly.pdbx_strand_id
1 'polypeptide(L)'
;MKEFEGCFKGYMLNSSMDGMSLPAGATEQIYIGLYHIDGGTAGEFCIQWGNHSPLLHVYQDDWKALYSMQDVLNLLAELDGKEITPEKFIKKLKALGFRENL
;
A
#
# COMPACT_ATOMS: atom_id res chain seq x y z
N MET A 1 5.65 19.75 -0.99
CA MET A 1 6.20 19.22 -2.26
C MET A 1 6.80 17.87 -1.90
N LYS A 2 6.17 16.77 -2.31
CA LYS A 2 6.63 15.43 -1.94
C LYS A 2 7.74 15.05 -2.94
N GLU A 3 8.98 15.47 -2.67
CA GLU A 3 10.11 14.98 -3.44
C GLU A 3 10.35 13.52 -3.05
N PHE A 4 10.38 12.63 -4.04
CA PHE A 4 10.66 11.21 -3.82
C PHE A 4 12.11 10.95 -3.45
N GLU A 5 12.96 11.98 -3.51
CA GLU A 5 14.37 11.88 -3.19
C GLU A 5 14.57 11.44 -1.74
N GLY A 6 15.37 10.39 -1.56
CA GLY A 6 15.61 9.80 -0.24
C GLY A 6 14.47 8.95 0.31
N CYS A 7 13.33 8.82 -0.39
CA CYS A 7 12.27 7.94 0.04
C CYS A 7 12.60 6.47 -0.22
N PHE A 8 12.07 5.58 0.61
CA PHE A 8 12.06 4.15 0.36
C PHE A 8 10.63 3.65 0.11
N LYS A 9 10.51 2.57 -0.67
CA LYS A 9 9.25 1.85 -0.87
C LYS A 9 8.93 1.05 0.40
N GLY A 10 7.78 1.32 1.00
CA GLY A 10 7.37 0.65 2.22
C GLY A 10 5.92 0.18 2.21
N TYR A 11 5.57 -0.59 3.22
CA TYR A 11 4.19 -0.96 3.52
C TYR A 11 3.91 -0.89 5.02
N MET A 12 2.63 -0.71 5.37
CA MET A 12 2.13 -0.79 6.75
C MET A 12 0.84 -1.59 6.80
N LEU A 13 0.74 -2.52 7.75
CA LEU A 13 -0.50 -3.25 8.00
C LEU A 13 -1.34 -2.48 9.02
N ASN A 14 -2.61 -2.24 8.69
CA ASN A 14 -3.60 -1.62 9.58
C ASN A 14 -3.06 -0.37 10.29
N SER A 15 -2.37 0.48 9.52
CA SER A 15 -1.80 1.73 10.03
C SER A 15 -2.92 2.58 10.64
N SER A 16 -2.70 3.00 11.89
CA SER A 16 -3.56 3.95 12.58
C SER A 16 -3.25 5.38 12.20
N MET A 17 -2.69 5.66 11.01
CA MET A 17 -2.24 7.01 10.63
C MET A 17 -3.32 8.07 10.82
N ASP A 18 -4.60 7.68 10.77
CA ASP A 18 -5.72 8.59 11.04
C ASP A 18 -6.44 8.36 12.40
N GLY A 19 -5.99 7.43 13.25
CA GLY A 19 -6.76 6.99 14.43
C GLY A 19 -8.15 6.42 14.07
N MET A 20 -8.37 6.17 12.78
CA MET A 20 -9.63 5.71 12.21
C MET A 20 -9.67 4.19 12.29
N SER A 21 -10.79 3.68 12.78
CA SER A 21 -11.15 2.28 12.59
C SER A 21 -11.17 1.95 11.10
N LEU A 22 -10.85 0.70 10.76
CA LEU A 22 -11.08 0.17 9.42
C LEU A 22 -12.49 0.54 8.93
N PRO A 23 -12.66 0.90 7.64
CA PRO A 23 -13.99 1.16 7.08
C PRO A 23 -14.94 0.00 7.36
N ALA A 24 -16.24 0.29 7.49
CA ALA A 24 -17.23 -0.74 7.81
C ALA A 24 -17.17 -1.90 6.81
N GLY A 25 -16.96 -3.12 7.32
CA GLY A 25 -16.83 -4.33 6.51
C GLY A 25 -15.42 -4.63 5.99
N ALA A 26 -14.42 -3.79 6.31
CA ALA A 26 -13.01 -4.09 6.10
C ALA A 26 -12.43 -4.86 7.29
N THR A 27 -11.63 -5.89 7.01
CA THR A 27 -10.93 -6.69 8.02
C THR A 27 -9.46 -6.34 8.12
N GLU A 28 -8.84 -5.98 6.99
CA GLU A 28 -7.42 -5.64 6.91
C GLU A 28 -7.17 -4.62 5.79
N GLN A 29 -6.16 -3.79 5.98
CA GLN A 29 -5.71 -2.80 5.01
C GLN A 29 -4.19 -2.75 4.99
N ILE A 30 -3.61 -2.83 3.80
CA ILE A 30 -2.18 -2.67 3.60
C ILE A 30 -1.97 -1.36 2.89
N TYR A 31 -1.35 -0.41 3.58
CA TYR A 31 -0.87 0.83 3.02
C TYR A 31 0.48 0.59 2.33
N ILE A 32 0.68 1.20 1.18
CA ILE A 32 1.83 1.04 0.29
C ILE A 32 2.23 2.44 -0.14
N GLY A 33 3.50 2.79 0.11
CA GLY A 33 3.90 4.18 0.07
C GLY A 33 5.39 4.39 -0.19
N LEU A 34 5.72 5.66 -0.44
CA LEU A 34 7.08 6.17 -0.40
C LEU A 34 7.27 6.89 0.93
N TYR A 35 8.16 6.40 1.78
CA TYR A 35 8.37 6.94 3.13
C TYR A 35 9.75 7.57 3.27
N HIS A 36 9.84 8.64 4.04
CA HIS A 36 11.12 9.22 4.44
C HIS A 36 11.67 8.48 5.66
N ILE A 37 12.99 8.36 5.74
CA ILE A 37 13.66 7.69 6.87
C ILE A 37 13.37 8.38 8.22
N ASP A 38 13.17 9.70 8.20
CA ASP A 38 12.91 10.52 9.38
C ASP A 38 11.40 10.64 9.69
N GLY A 39 10.57 9.89 8.97
CA GLY A 39 9.11 9.87 9.12
C GLY A 39 8.36 10.71 8.09
N GLY A 40 7.07 10.39 7.94
CA GLY A 40 6.20 10.98 6.92
C GLY A 40 6.21 10.22 5.59
N THR A 41 5.28 10.60 4.71
CA THR A 41 5.05 9.95 3.41
C THR A 41 5.13 10.94 2.25
N ALA A 42 5.88 10.56 1.22
CA ALA A 42 5.91 11.20 -0.09
C ALA A 42 4.77 10.71 -1.01
N GLY A 43 3.91 9.81 -0.51
CA GLY A 43 2.63 9.46 -1.08
C GLY A 43 2.28 8.01 -0.79
N GLU A 44 1.00 7.74 -0.59
CA GLU A 44 0.52 6.45 -0.10
C GLU A 44 -0.81 6.08 -0.76
N PHE A 45 -1.05 4.79 -0.91
CA PHE A 45 -2.33 4.23 -1.29
C PHE A 45 -2.51 2.91 -0.54
N CYS A 46 -3.68 2.30 -0.60
CA CYS A 46 -3.88 1.04 0.11
C CYS A 46 -4.65 0.02 -0.70
N ILE A 47 -4.48 -1.23 -0.29
CA ILE A 47 -5.37 -2.32 -0.68
C ILE A 47 -6.13 -2.76 0.55
N GLN A 48 -7.46 -2.86 0.42
CA GLN A 48 -8.37 -3.19 1.49
C GLN A 48 -9.00 -4.56 1.25
N TRP A 49 -9.00 -5.40 2.29
CA TRP A 49 -9.70 -6.68 2.35
C TRP A 49 -10.90 -6.60 3.30
N GLY A 50 -11.90 -7.45 3.07
CA GLY A 50 -13.08 -7.53 3.90
C GLY A 50 -14.19 -8.32 3.24
N ASN A 51 -15.42 -7.80 3.30
CA ASN A 51 -16.62 -8.44 2.75
C ASN A 51 -16.65 -8.52 1.21
N HIS A 52 -15.67 -7.92 0.53
CA HIS A 52 -15.56 -7.85 -0.92
C HIS A 52 -14.19 -8.35 -1.36
N SER A 53 -14.03 -8.60 -2.67
CA SER A 53 -12.72 -8.77 -3.29
C SER A 53 -11.81 -7.57 -2.97
N PRO A 54 -10.47 -7.76 -2.98
CA PRO A 54 -9.54 -6.70 -2.58
C PRO A 54 -9.74 -5.43 -3.40
N LEU A 55 -9.83 -4.29 -2.72
CA LEU A 55 -10.05 -2.99 -3.34
C LEU A 55 -8.79 -2.13 -3.27
N LEU A 56 -8.39 -1.53 -4.40
CA LEU A 56 -7.35 -0.51 -4.44
C LEU A 56 -7.97 0.87 -4.18
N HIS A 57 -7.55 1.54 -3.11
CA HIS A 57 -7.93 2.90 -2.80
C HIS A 57 -6.74 3.83 -3.00
N VAL A 58 -6.96 4.93 -3.72
CA VAL A 58 -5.94 5.92 -4.04
C VAL A 58 -6.48 7.30 -3.71
N TYR A 59 -5.73 8.08 -2.93
CA TYR A 59 -6.11 9.44 -2.58
C TYR A 59 -5.87 10.41 -3.73
N GLN A 60 -6.63 11.50 -3.76
CA GLN A 60 -6.60 12.49 -4.86
C GLN A 60 -5.20 13.05 -5.12
N ASP A 61 -4.34 13.12 -4.09
CA ASP A 61 -2.99 13.68 -4.16
C ASP A 61 -1.89 12.64 -4.39
N ASP A 62 -2.22 11.34 -4.47
CA ASP A 62 -1.24 10.26 -4.50
C ASP A 62 -1.15 9.50 -5.86
N TRP A 63 -1.80 10.02 -6.92
CA TRP A 63 -1.70 9.46 -8.27
C TRP A 63 -0.25 9.29 -8.78
N LYS A 64 0.63 10.25 -8.46
CA LYS A 64 2.04 10.18 -8.85
C LYS A 64 2.79 9.10 -8.07
N ALA A 65 2.47 8.91 -6.79
CA ALA A 65 3.05 7.85 -5.97
C ALA A 65 2.64 6.47 -6.51
N LEU A 66 1.35 6.29 -6.84
CA LEU A 66 0.86 5.08 -7.51
C LEU A 66 1.63 4.80 -8.81
N TYR A 67 1.73 5.80 -9.70
CA TYR A 67 2.43 5.65 -10.98
C TYR A 67 3.93 5.31 -10.80
N SER A 68 4.57 5.81 -9.75
CA SER A 68 5.98 5.52 -9.44
C SER A 68 6.23 4.07 -9.02
N MET A 69 5.18 3.34 -8.63
CA MET A 69 5.23 1.95 -8.18
C MET A 69 4.68 0.98 -9.24
N GLN A 70 5.24 1.04 -10.44
CA GLN A 70 4.84 0.14 -11.55
C GLN A 70 5.04 -1.34 -11.21
N ASP A 71 5.98 -1.66 -10.31
CA ASP A 71 6.18 -3.01 -9.79
C ASP A 71 4.96 -3.54 -9.03
N VAL A 72 4.29 -2.69 -8.25
CA VAL A 72 3.02 -3.04 -7.58
C VAL A 72 1.91 -3.19 -8.61
N LEU A 73 1.81 -2.30 -9.60
CA LEU A 73 0.79 -2.40 -10.66
C LEU A 73 0.96 -3.69 -11.48
N ASN A 74 2.20 -4.07 -11.80
CA ASN A 74 2.50 -5.33 -12.48
C ASN A 74 2.10 -6.54 -11.63
N LEU A 75 2.41 -6.52 -10.32
CA LEU A 75 1.97 -7.55 -9.38
C LEU A 75 0.44 -7.68 -9.34
N LEU A 76 -0.29 -6.57 -9.31
CA LEU A 76 -1.75 -6.59 -9.33
C LEU A 76 -2.30 -7.18 -10.64
N ALA A 77 -1.69 -6.84 -11.78
CA ALA A 77 -2.05 -7.44 -13.07
C ALA A 77 -1.78 -8.95 -13.10
N GLU A 78 -0.68 -9.43 -12.52
CA GLU A 78 -0.40 -10.87 -12.39
C GLU A 78 -1.41 -11.61 -11.50
N LEU A 79 -2.02 -10.90 -10.55
CA LEU A 79 -3.01 -11.43 -9.61
C LEU A 79 -4.44 -11.32 -10.12
N ASP A 80 -4.67 -10.80 -11.33
CA ASP A 80 -6.01 -10.67 -11.89
C ASP A 80 -6.75 -12.02 -11.93
N GLY A 81 -7.97 -12.02 -11.41
CA GLY A 81 -8.80 -13.23 -11.25
C GLY A 81 -8.30 -14.26 -10.23
N LYS A 82 -7.30 -13.94 -9.39
CA LYS A 82 -6.73 -14.87 -8.39
C LYS A 82 -7.02 -14.40 -6.97
N GLU A 83 -7.35 -15.37 -6.12
CA GLU A 83 -7.48 -15.14 -4.68
C GLU A 83 -6.13 -14.83 -4.03
N ILE A 84 -6.07 -13.75 -3.26
CA ILE A 84 -4.87 -13.29 -2.56
C ILE A 84 -5.25 -12.85 -1.15
N THR A 85 -4.52 -13.35 -0.14
CA THR A 85 -4.67 -12.91 1.26
C THR A 85 -3.69 -11.78 1.57
N PRO A 86 -3.97 -10.92 2.57
CA PRO A 86 -3.05 -9.88 3.00
C PRO A 86 -1.63 -10.39 3.29
N GLU A 87 -1.48 -11.52 3.98
CA GLU A 87 -0.16 -12.06 4.33
C GLU A 87 0.61 -12.55 3.09
N LYS A 88 -0.09 -13.13 2.12
CA LYS A 88 0.52 -13.51 0.84
C LYS A 88 0.91 -12.26 0.03
N PHE A 89 0.10 -11.22 0.08
CA PHE A 89 0.40 -9.96 -0.59
C PHE A 89 1.63 -9.27 0.03
N ILE A 90 1.74 -9.23 1.36
CA ILE A 90 2.94 -8.73 2.06
C ILE A 90 4.19 -9.51 1.64
N LYS A 91 4.11 -10.84 1.52
CA LYS A 91 5.25 -11.64 1.03
C LYS A 91 5.68 -11.25 -0.38
N LYS A 92 4.73 -10.95 -1.26
CA LYS A 92 5.01 -10.43 -2.61
C LYS A 92 5.68 -9.05 -2.56
N LEU A 93 5.17 -8.13 -1.74
CA LEU A 93 5.79 -6.81 -1.55
C LEU A 93 7.23 -6.91 -1.05
N LYS A 94 7.49 -7.78 -0.06
CA LYS A 94 8.85 -8.05 0.43
C LYS A 94 9.76 -8.58 -0.68
N ALA A 95 9.25 -9.44 -1.55
CA ALA A 95 10.00 -9.95 -2.70
C ALA A 95 10.31 -8.85 -3.75
N LEU A 96 9.50 -7.79 -3.82
CA LEU A 96 9.75 -6.59 -4.63
C LEU A 96 10.69 -5.58 -3.93
N GLY A 97 11.15 -5.86 -2.71
CA GLY A 97 12.07 -5.00 -1.96
C GLY A 97 11.40 -3.96 -1.06
N PHE A 98 10.08 -4.01 -0.89
CA PHE A 98 9.36 -3.15 0.05
C PHE A 98 9.71 -3.53 1.48
N ARG A 99 9.85 -2.52 2.33
CA ARG A 99 10.16 -2.67 3.76
C ARG A 99 8.94 -2.35 4.61
N GLU A 100 8.87 -2.94 5.78
CA GLU A 100 7.87 -2.53 6.76
C GLU A 100 8.21 -1.13 7.26
N ASN A 101 7.24 -0.22 7.21
CA ASN A 101 7.34 1.09 7.84
C ASN A 101 6.65 0.99 9.21
N LEU A 102 7.37 1.32 10.29
CA LEU A 102 6.89 1.20 11.67
C LEU A 102 6.45 2.55 12.23
#